data_AF-A0A2H5PC57-F1
#
_entry.id   AF-A0A2H5PC57-F1
#
_cell.length_a   1.000
_cell.length_b   1.000
_cell.length_c   1.000
_cell.angle_alpha   90.00
_cell.angle_beta   90.00
_cell.angle_gamma   90.00
#
_symmetry.space_group_name_H-M   'P 1'
#
loop_
_entity.id
_entity.type
_entity.pdbx_description
1 polymer ?
#
loop_
_entity_poly.entity_id
_entity_poly.type
_entity_poly.pdbx_seq_one_letter_code
_entity_poly.pdbx_strand_id
1 'polypeptide(L)'
;MLLLPHFSTKPHLLFSSLSSSSSSLRPRLPKFPFYPAYFTKSPSCPSIACHVSTTGGGGAAQMESSASVDSVTHDLKNQRLDTETETDGGDESKMTKKLKALEDLNWDHSFVRELPGDPRTDSIPREVLHACYTKVSPSAEVENPQLVAWSESVADSLELDPKEFERPDFPLFFSGATPLAGAVPYAQCYGGHQFGMWAGQLGDGRAITLGEILNLKSERWELQLKGAGKTPYSRFADGLAVLRSSIREFLCSEAMHFLGIPTTRALCLVTTGKFVTRDMFYDGNPKEEPGAIVCRVAQSFLRFGSYQIHASRGQEDLDIVRTLADYAIRHHFRHIENMNKSESLSFSTGDEDHSVVDLTSNKYAVSIVIVLWSLFDNLLGWACFPYMFSTTLAAAKLIDDKEANYVMERFMHILTYCCRYGTKFMDEYQAIMTKKLGLPKYNKQIISKLLNNMAVDKVDYTNFFRALSNVKADPSIPEDELLVPLKAVLLDIGKERKEAWISWVLSYIQELLSSGISDEERKALMNSVNPKYVLRNYLCQSAIDAAELGDFGEVRRLLKLMERPYDEQPGMEKYARLPPAWAYRPGVCMLSCSS
;
A
#
# COMPACT_ATOMS: atom_id res chain seq x y z
N MET A 1 -44.35 -12.55 41.16
CA MET A 1 -43.54 -13.74 41.51
C MET A 1 -42.16 -13.51 40.90
N LEU A 2 -41.20 -12.91 41.63
CA LEU A 2 -40.19 -13.56 42.52
C LEU A 2 -39.45 -14.69 41.76
N LEU A 3 -38.12 -14.83 41.66
CA LEU A 3 -36.91 -14.17 42.19
C LEU A 3 -35.72 -14.88 41.50
N LEU A 4 -34.57 -14.20 41.35
CA LEU A 4 -33.23 -14.80 41.12
C LEU A 4 -32.83 -15.72 42.30
N PRO A 5 -31.84 -16.65 42.19
CA PRO A 5 -30.42 -16.29 42.40
C PRO A 5 -29.33 -17.11 41.65
N HIS A 6 -28.14 -16.52 41.64
CA HIS A 6 -26.80 -17.05 41.29
C HIS A 6 -26.40 -18.36 41.99
N PHE A 7 -25.47 -19.14 41.39
CA PHE A 7 -24.24 -19.60 42.06
C PHE A 7 -23.12 -20.01 41.08
N SER A 8 -21.90 -19.70 41.50
CA SER A 8 -20.56 -19.96 40.95
C SER A 8 -20.08 -21.38 41.22
N THR A 9 -19.17 -21.95 40.40
CA THR A 9 -17.85 -22.50 40.82
C THR A 9 -17.14 -23.32 39.71
N LYS A 10 -15.80 -23.18 39.67
CA LYS A 10 -14.83 -23.96 38.86
C LYS A 10 -14.75 -25.43 39.32
N PRO A 11 -14.16 -26.34 38.51
CA PRO A 11 -13.49 -27.52 39.05
C PRO A 11 -11.97 -27.52 38.77
N HIS A 12 -11.20 -27.80 39.83
CA HIS A 12 -9.89 -28.45 39.81
C HIS A 12 -10.07 -29.86 40.36
N LEU A 13 -9.27 -30.83 39.87
CA LEU A 13 -8.72 -32.06 40.50
C LEU A 13 -8.39 -33.03 39.32
N LEU A 14 -7.17 -33.50 39.01
CA LEU A 14 -5.99 -34.05 39.70
C LEU A 14 -5.91 -35.60 39.64
N PHE A 15 -4.72 -36.06 39.22
CA PHE A 15 -4.10 -37.42 39.30
C PHE A 15 -4.71 -38.53 38.40
N SER A 16 -3.97 -39.49 37.84
CA SER A 16 -2.65 -40.04 38.17
C SER A 16 -1.93 -40.67 36.96
N SER A 17 -0.64 -40.90 37.19
CA SER A 17 0.43 -41.45 36.35
C SER A 17 0.32 -42.93 35.97
N LEU A 18 0.76 -43.28 34.77
CA LEU A 18 1.43 -44.56 34.47
C LEU A 18 2.60 -44.34 33.49
N SER A 19 3.77 -44.77 33.92
CA SER A 19 5.05 -44.71 33.23
C SER A 19 5.28 -45.93 32.33
N SER A 20 5.85 -45.73 31.14
CA SER A 20 6.89 -46.63 30.61
C SER A 20 7.70 -45.94 29.51
N SER A 21 8.93 -46.39 29.39
CA SER A 21 10.13 -45.73 28.90
C SER A 21 10.47 -46.03 27.44
N SER A 22 10.97 -45.04 26.70
CA SER A 22 12.03 -45.25 25.70
C SER A 22 12.77 -43.95 25.37
N SER A 23 14.09 -43.99 25.51
CA SER A 23 15.10 -42.95 25.33
C SER A 23 15.39 -42.62 23.86
N SER A 24 15.54 -41.33 23.52
CA SER A 24 16.65 -40.82 22.67
C SER A 24 16.68 -39.28 22.60
N LEU A 25 17.76 -38.74 23.16
CA LEU A 25 18.55 -37.54 22.80
C LEU A 25 17.87 -36.38 22.02
N ARG A 26 17.62 -35.26 22.71
CA ARG A 26 17.55 -33.91 22.11
C ARG A 26 18.75 -33.06 22.57
N PRO A 27 19.46 -32.34 21.69
CA PRO A 27 20.52 -31.42 22.12
C PRO A 27 19.93 -30.18 22.80
N ARG A 28 20.52 -29.83 23.96
CA ARG A 28 20.26 -28.57 24.66
C ARG A 28 20.97 -27.42 23.94
N LEU A 29 20.23 -26.38 23.57
CA LEU A 29 20.79 -25.10 23.14
C LEU A 29 21.46 -24.39 24.34
N PRO A 30 22.72 -23.91 24.23
CA PRO A 30 23.38 -23.19 25.30
C PRO A 30 22.90 -21.73 25.36
N LYS A 31 22.54 -21.29 26.57
CA LYS A 31 22.37 -19.88 26.92
C LYS A 31 23.76 -19.23 27.01
N PHE A 32 23.99 -18.15 26.25
CA PHE A 32 25.16 -17.29 26.43
C PHE A 32 24.78 -15.93 27.01
N PRO A 33 25.65 -15.35 27.87
CA PRO A 33 25.36 -14.16 28.66
C PRO A 33 25.65 -12.86 27.88
N PHE A 34 24.85 -11.83 28.16
CA PHE A 34 25.10 -10.45 27.75
C PHE A 34 26.34 -9.89 28.46
N TYR A 35 27.30 -9.37 27.69
CA TYR A 35 28.36 -8.48 28.18
C TYR A 35 28.21 -7.09 27.53
N PRO A 36 28.31 -5.99 28.29
CA PRO A 36 28.20 -4.63 27.77
C PRO A 36 29.52 -4.18 27.12
N ALA A 37 29.42 -3.55 25.95
CA ALA A 37 30.58 -2.96 25.27
C ALA A 37 31.01 -1.65 25.95
N TYR A 38 32.29 -1.60 26.30
CA TYR A 38 33.00 -0.46 26.87
C TYR A 38 33.20 0.64 25.82
N PHE A 39 32.91 1.89 26.21
CA PHE A 39 33.37 3.09 25.51
C PHE A 39 34.89 3.25 25.65
N THR A 40 35.61 3.27 24.53
CA THR A 40 37.00 3.75 24.48
C THR A 40 37.09 4.99 23.60
N LYS A 41 37.65 6.04 24.19
CA LYS A 41 37.99 7.33 23.58
C LYS A 41 39.04 7.16 22.49
N SER A 42 38.91 7.90 21.40
CA SER A 42 39.98 8.20 20.45
C SER A 42 40.14 9.73 20.29
N PRO A 43 41.33 10.19 19.85
CA PRO A 43 41.95 11.41 20.38
C PRO A 43 41.70 12.68 19.57
N SER A 44 41.96 13.78 20.27
CA SER A 44 42.04 15.19 19.86
C SER A 44 43.02 15.49 18.71
N CYS A 45 42.64 16.44 17.83
CA CYS A 45 43.37 17.67 17.41
C CYS A 45 42.89 18.16 16.02
N PRO A 46 43.12 19.44 15.62
CA PRO A 46 43.16 20.67 16.39
C PRO A 46 42.21 21.75 15.82
N SER A 47 41.98 22.76 16.66
CA SER A 47 41.35 24.05 16.38
C SER A 47 42.07 24.86 15.29
N ILE A 48 41.33 25.37 14.30
CA ILE A 48 41.69 26.57 13.54
C ILE A 48 40.53 27.55 13.67
N ALA A 49 40.86 28.73 14.20
CA ALA A 49 39.98 29.88 14.34
C ALA A 49 40.36 30.96 13.31
N CYS A 50 39.41 31.90 13.14
CA CYS A 50 39.51 33.20 12.49
C CYS A 50 39.30 33.16 10.95
N HIS A 51 38.59 34.07 10.28
CA HIS A 51 38.20 35.45 10.59
C HIS A 51 36.86 35.79 9.92
N VAL A 52 36.04 36.58 10.61
CA VAL A 52 34.92 37.34 10.03
C VAL A 52 35.48 38.64 9.43
N SER A 53 35.10 38.94 8.19
CA SER A 53 35.25 40.28 7.60
C SER A 53 33.93 40.71 6.96
N THR A 54 33.32 41.68 7.62
CA THR A 54 32.20 42.50 7.17
C THR A 54 32.68 43.48 6.11
N THR A 55 31.98 43.57 4.98
CA THR A 55 31.89 44.82 4.21
C THR A 55 30.45 44.97 3.71
N GLY A 56 29.89 46.15 3.96
CA GLY A 56 28.54 46.53 3.55
C GLY A 56 28.54 47.50 2.37
N GLY A 57 27.32 47.80 1.93
CA GLY A 57 26.93 48.72 0.86
C GLY A 57 25.82 48.05 0.06
N GLY A 58 24.56 48.50 0.02
CA GLY A 58 24.02 49.84 0.13
C GLY A 58 23.43 50.22 -1.24
N GLY A 59 22.10 50.20 -1.40
CA GLY A 59 21.44 50.60 -2.64
C GLY A 59 19.95 50.25 -2.66
N ALA A 60 19.11 51.25 -2.40
CA ALA A 60 17.65 51.20 -2.38
C ALA A 60 17.05 51.49 -3.76
N ALA A 61 15.83 50.98 -4.01
CA ALA A 61 14.81 51.68 -4.80
C ALA A 61 13.42 51.07 -4.54
N GLN A 62 12.48 51.94 -4.14
CA GLN A 62 11.04 51.71 -3.99
C GLN A 62 10.32 51.78 -5.35
N MET A 63 9.16 51.14 -5.46
CA MET A 63 7.96 51.82 -6.00
C MET A 63 6.67 51.13 -5.53
N GLU A 64 5.76 51.94 -5.00
CA GLU A 64 4.42 51.61 -4.50
C GLU A 64 3.36 51.64 -5.62
N SER A 65 2.20 51.03 -5.34
CA SER A 65 0.81 51.50 -5.57
C SER A 65 -0.11 50.35 -6.03
N SER A 66 -1.42 50.31 -5.80
CA SER A 66 -2.35 50.78 -4.76
C SER A 66 -3.75 50.25 -5.16
N ALA A 67 -4.67 50.15 -4.19
CA ALA A 67 -6.15 50.00 -4.30
C ALA A 67 -6.71 48.56 -4.51
N SER A 68 -7.44 47.94 -3.55
CA SER A 68 -8.75 48.28 -2.94
C SER A 68 -9.93 47.76 -3.80
N VAL A 69 -10.51 46.58 -3.53
CA VAL A 69 -11.60 46.22 -2.56
C VAL A 69 -13.02 46.30 -3.17
N ASP A 70 -13.72 45.16 -3.05
CA ASP A 70 -15.17 44.86 -3.01
C ASP A 70 -16.12 45.20 -4.17
N SER A 71 -16.86 44.18 -4.62
CA SER A 71 -18.33 44.28 -4.81
C SER A 71 -18.98 42.96 -5.24
N VAL A 72 -19.61 42.31 -4.26
CA VAL A 72 -20.95 41.71 -4.32
C VAL A 72 -21.13 40.37 -5.07
N THR A 73 -21.27 39.35 -4.23
CA THR A 73 -21.92 38.05 -4.45
C THR A 73 -23.39 38.14 -4.88
N HIS A 74 -23.81 37.07 -5.56
CA HIS A 74 -25.16 36.49 -5.51
C HIS A 74 -26.22 37.16 -6.41
N ASP A 75 -26.58 36.51 -7.53
CA ASP A 75 -27.93 35.92 -7.61
C ASP A 75 -28.20 35.08 -8.87
N LEU A 76 -28.90 33.97 -8.61
CA LEU A 76 -29.83 33.23 -9.47
C LEU A 76 -29.31 32.10 -10.39
N LYS A 77 -29.30 30.93 -9.74
CA LYS A 77 -29.61 29.60 -10.28
C LYS A 77 -30.82 29.55 -11.23
N ASN A 78 -30.72 28.58 -12.14
CA ASN A 78 -31.78 27.82 -12.82
C ASN A 78 -32.48 28.47 -14.03
N GLN A 79 -32.16 27.95 -15.21
CA GLN A 79 -33.16 27.29 -16.08
C GLN A 79 -32.47 26.44 -17.16
N ARG A 80 -32.79 25.13 -17.17
CA ARG A 80 -32.63 24.24 -18.33
C ARG A 80 -33.71 24.60 -19.34
N LEU A 81 -33.35 24.65 -20.63
CA LEU A 81 -34.16 24.09 -21.73
C LEU A 81 -33.35 24.12 -23.03
N ASP A 82 -33.42 22.99 -23.73
CA ASP A 82 -32.76 22.68 -24.98
C ASP A 82 -33.24 23.58 -26.12
N THR A 83 -32.30 24.16 -26.87
CA THR A 83 -32.51 24.54 -28.27
C THR A 83 -31.20 24.37 -29.03
N GLU A 84 -31.21 23.43 -29.96
CA GLU A 84 -30.23 23.28 -31.03
C GLU A 84 -30.22 24.56 -31.88
N THR A 85 -29.07 25.21 -31.96
CA THR A 85 -28.73 26.11 -33.06
C THR A 85 -27.25 25.93 -33.38
N GLU A 86 -27.00 25.39 -34.56
CA GLU A 86 -25.70 25.36 -35.22
C GLU A 86 -25.20 26.79 -35.43
N THR A 87 -24.03 27.11 -34.87
CA THR A 87 -23.16 28.18 -35.37
C THR A 87 -21.72 27.76 -35.27
N ASP A 88 -21.06 27.84 -36.42
CA ASP A 88 -19.71 27.46 -36.79
C ASP A 88 -18.63 28.35 -36.14
N GLY A 89 -17.46 27.77 -35.86
CA GLY A 89 -16.19 28.48 -35.64
C GLY A 89 -15.65 28.61 -34.20
N GLY A 90 -14.75 27.68 -33.81
CA GLY A 90 -13.91 27.81 -32.61
C GLY A 90 -13.23 26.50 -32.20
N ASP A 91 -12.22 26.08 -32.96
CA ASP A 91 -11.44 24.85 -32.75
C ASP A 91 -10.54 24.95 -31.51
N GLU A 92 -11.12 24.63 -30.34
CA GLU A 92 -10.38 23.98 -29.26
C GLU A 92 -10.75 22.50 -29.29
N SER A 93 -9.87 21.68 -29.86
CA SER A 93 -10.02 20.24 -29.89
C SER A 93 -10.09 19.68 -28.46
N LYS A 94 -11.30 19.52 -27.93
CA LYS A 94 -11.60 18.44 -26.98
C LYS A 94 -11.33 17.15 -27.73
N MET A 95 -10.09 16.67 -27.66
CA MET A 95 -9.75 15.31 -28.05
C MET A 95 -10.67 14.38 -27.26
N THR A 96 -11.75 13.92 -27.89
CA THR A 96 -12.55 12.82 -27.38
C THR A 96 -11.58 11.66 -27.21
N LYS A 97 -11.28 11.31 -25.96
CA LYS A 97 -10.41 10.19 -25.58
C LYS A 97 -10.95 8.95 -26.28
N LYS A 98 -10.32 8.53 -27.39
CA LYS A 98 -10.71 7.33 -28.11
C LYS A 98 -10.33 6.15 -27.23
N LEU A 99 -11.33 5.53 -26.60
CA LEU A 99 -11.15 4.32 -25.82
C LEU A 99 -10.75 3.18 -26.76
N LYS A 100 -9.91 2.28 -26.25
CA LYS A 100 -9.30 1.18 -27.00
C LYS A 100 -10.07 -0.12 -26.74
N ALA A 101 -10.23 -0.91 -27.80
CA ALA A 101 -10.54 -2.33 -27.67
C ALA A 101 -9.30 -3.10 -27.18
N LEU A 102 -9.48 -4.34 -26.71
CA LEU A 102 -8.35 -5.16 -26.25
C LEU A 102 -7.31 -5.42 -27.35
N GLU A 103 -7.75 -5.51 -28.60
CA GLU A 103 -6.93 -5.75 -29.77
C GLU A 103 -6.09 -4.53 -30.18
N ASP A 104 -6.49 -3.33 -29.73
CA ASP A 104 -5.84 -2.04 -30.03
C ASP A 104 -4.87 -1.59 -28.92
N LEU A 105 -4.56 -2.47 -27.96
CA LEU A 105 -3.61 -2.18 -26.89
C LEU A 105 -2.22 -1.87 -27.46
N ASN A 106 -1.65 -0.74 -27.05
CA ASN A 106 -0.34 -0.29 -27.49
C ASN A 106 0.77 -0.94 -26.67
N TRP A 107 1.18 -2.14 -27.09
CA TRP A 107 2.24 -2.91 -26.44
C TRP A 107 3.63 -2.34 -26.73
N ASP A 108 4.45 -2.21 -25.68
CA ASP A 108 5.84 -1.82 -25.80
C ASP A 108 6.79 -2.97 -25.41
N HIS A 109 6.63 -3.61 -24.25
CA HIS A 109 7.48 -4.71 -23.79
C HIS A 109 8.99 -4.35 -23.65
N SER A 110 9.31 -3.14 -23.18
CA SER A 110 10.70 -2.74 -22.88
C SER A 110 11.44 -3.71 -21.96
N PHE A 111 10.77 -4.28 -20.95
CA PHE A 111 11.38 -5.22 -20.02
C PHE A 111 11.95 -6.45 -20.75
N VAL A 112 11.20 -6.96 -21.72
CA VAL A 112 11.60 -8.12 -22.52
C VAL A 112 12.65 -7.75 -23.57
N ARG A 113 12.54 -6.56 -24.19
CA ARG A 113 13.46 -6.12 -25.25
C ARG A 113 14.84 -5.72 -24.73
N GLU A 114 14.91 -5.10 -23.55
CA GLU A 114 16.12 -4.45 -23.05
C GLU A 114 16.89 -5.27 -22.01
N LEU A 115 16.24 -6.21 -21.32
CA LEU A 115 16.86 -7.00 -20.25
C LEU A 115 17.19 -8.43 -20.71
N PRO A 116 18.21 -9.07 -20.13
CA PRO A 116 18.58 -10.44 -20.48
C PRO A 116 17.45 -11.41 -20.11
N GLY A 117 16.98 -12.17 -21.10
CA GLY A 117 15.95 -13.19 -20.93
C GLY A 117 16.52 -14.59 -20.95
N ASP A 118 15.85 -15.51 -20.27
CA ASP A 118 16.15 -16.93 -20.32
C ASP A 118 15.90 -17.48 -21.74
N PRO A 119 16.86 -18.21 -22.34
CA PRO A 119 16.67 -18.80 -23.66
C PRO A 119 15.58 -19.88 -23.69
N ARG A 120 15.23 -20.46 -22.54
CA ARG A 120 14.16 -21.45 -22.42
C ARG A 120 12.81 -20.77 -22.21
N THR A 121 11.75 -21.45 -22.62
CA THR A 121 10.36 -20.96 -22.52
C THR A 121 9.39 -21.95 -21.87
N ASP A 122 9.91 -23.04 -21.30
CA ASP A 122 9.10 -24.02 -20.58
C ASP A 122 8.74 -23.54 -19.17
N SER A 123 7.67 -24.09 -18.61
CA SER A 123 7.19 -23.79 -17.25
C SER A 123 7.76 -24.72 -16.17
N ILE A 124 8.81 -25.51 -16.48
CA ILE A 124 9.36 -26.51 -15.55
C ILE A 124 10.13 -25.78 -14.44
N PRO A 125 9.77 -25.99 -13.15
CA PRO A 125 10.46 -25.35 -12.03
C PRO A 125 11.96 -25.66 -12.00
N ARG A 126 12.80 -24.62 -11.93
CA ARG A 126 14.28 -24.73 -11.89
C ARG A 126 14.95 -23.43 -11.47
N GLU A 127 16.26 -23.51 -11.26
CA GLU A 127 17.09 -22.31 -11.19
C GLU A 127 17.27 -21.68 -12.58
N VAL A 128 17.19 -20.36 -12.64
CA VAL A 128 17.30 -19.53 -13.84
C VAL A 128 18.46 -18.55 -13.62
N LEU A 129 19.59 -18.84 -14.27
CA LEU A 129 20.82 -18.06 -14.16
C LEU A 129 20.92 -17.03 -15.30
N HIS A 130 21.62 -15.92 -15.05
CA HIS A 130 21.96 -14.89 -16.05
C HIS A 130 20.77 -14.28 -16.81
N ALA A 131 19.58 -14.29 -16.21
CA ALA A 131 18.37 -13.76 -16.84
C ALA A 131 17.44 -13.10 -15.81
N CYS A 132 16.82 -11.99 -16.22
CA CYS A 132 15.85 -11.24 -15.43
C CYS A 132 14.43 -11.81 -15.55
N TYR A 133 14.14 -12.61 -16.57
CA TYR A 133 12.83 -13.22 -16.79
C TYR A 133 12.92 -14.49 -17.65
N THR A 134 11.87 -15.29 -17.64
CA THR A 134 11.61 -16.37 -18.60
C THR A 134 10.30 -16.08 -19.34
N LYS A 135 10.29 -16.17 -20.68
CA LYS A 135 9.04 -16.12 -21.45
C LYS A 135 8.22 -17.36 -21.15
N VAL A 136 6.98 -17.20 -20.70
CA VAL A 136 6.09 -18.30 -20.33
C VAL A 136 4.65 -17.87 -20.50
N SER A 137 3.84 -18.70 -21.15
CA SER A 137 2.42 -18.45 -21.33
C SER A 137 1.62 -18.94 -20.12
N PRO A 138 0.47 -18.30 -19.81
CA PRO A 138 -0.51 -18.86 -18.88
C PRO A 138 -0.84 -20.32 -19.18
N SER A 139 -0.97 -21.12 -18.13
CA SER A 139 -1.19 -22.57 -18.22
C SER A 139 -2.27 -23.08 -17.26
N ALA A 140 -2.98 -22.19 -16.57
CA ALA A 140 -4.06 -22.57 -15.68
C ALA A 140 -5.21 -23.20 -16.48
N GLU A 141 -5.68 -24.36 -16.02
CA GLU A 141 -6.91 -24.94 -16.56
C GLU A 141 -8.12 -24.16 -16.08
N VAL A 142 -9.02 -23.84 -17.01
CA VAL A 142 -10.27 -23.13 -16.70
C VAL A 142 -11.46 -23.83 -17.34
N GLU A 143 -12.62 -23.67 -16.70
CA GLU A 143 -13.90 -24.18 -17.15
C GLU A 143 -14.94 -23.09 -16.92
N ASN A 144 -15.48 -22.52 -18.00
CA ASN A 144 -16.47 -21.44 -17.93
C ASN A 144 -16.04 -20.27 -16.99
N PRO A 145 -14.88 -19.63 -17.22
CA PRO A 145 -14.42 -18.54 -16.37
C PRO A 145 -15.41 -17.37 -16.38
N GLN A 146 -15.62 -16.73 -15.23
CA GLN A 146 -16.58 -15.63 -15.09
C GLN A 146 -15.92 -14.39 -14.51
N LEU A 147 -16.36 -13.22 -14.96
CA LEU A 147 -15.94 -11.94 -14.40
C LEU A 147 -16.60 -11.69 -13.04
N VAL A 148 -15.78 -11.62 -11.98
CA VAL A 148 -16.24 -11.26 -10.63
C VAL A 148 -16.46 -9.75 -10.55
N ALA A 149 -15.42 -8.97 -10.84
CA ALA A 149 -15.43 -7.51 -10.83
C ALA A 149 -14.26 -6.94 -11.66
N TRP A 150 -14.38 -5.67 -12.06
CA TRP A 150 -13.30 -4.88 -12.65
C TRP A 150 -13.26 -3.47 -12.07
N SER A 151 -12.11 -2.80 -12.13
CA SER A 151 -11.93 -1.43 -11.68
C SER A 151 -12.05 -0.46 -12.86
N GLU A 152 -13.08 0.39 -12.82
CA GLU A 152 -13.30 1.48 -13.79
C GLU A 152 -12.08 2.43 -13.84
N SER A 153 -11.54 2.79 -12.68
CA SER A 153 -10.37 3.69 -12.57
C SER A 153 -9.11 3.12 -13.24
N VAL A 154 -8.88 1.80 -13.14
CA VAL A 154 -7.75 1.16 -13.80
C VAL A 154 -8.01 1.06 -15.31
N ALA A 155 -9.21 0.65 -15.71
CA ALA A 155 -9.59 0.62 -17.13
C ALA A 155 -9.39 1.99 -17.79
N ASP A 156 -9.79 3.08 -17.13
CA ASP A 156 -9.57 4.45 -17.58
C ASP A 156 -8.08 4.81 -17.73
N SER A 157 -7.23 4.34 -16.81
CA SER A 157 -5.79 4.59 -16.85
C SER A 157 -5.11 3.87 -18.02
N LEU A 158 -5.65 2.70 -18.39
CA LEU A 158 -5.25 1.91 -19.56
C LEU A 158 -5.98 2.31 -20.85
N GLU A 159 -6.95 3.23 -20.75
CA GLU A 159 -7.76 3.75 -21.85
C GLU A 159 -8.61 2.68 -22.53
N LEU A 160 -9.04 1.66 -21.76
CA LEU A 160 -9.91 0.58 -22.23
C LEU A 160 -11.37 1.01 -22.25
N ASP A 161 -12.11 0.60 -23.28
CA ASP A 161 -13.57 0.81 -23.32
C ASP A 161 -14.26 -0.07 -22.26
N PRO A 162 -15.10 0.49 -21.36
CA PRO A 162 -15.88 -0.28 -20.40
C PRO A 162 -16.71 -1.41 -21.02
N LYS A 163 -17.12 -1.28 -22.30
CA LYS A 163 -17.84 -2.33 -23.03
C LYS A 163 -17.03 -3.60 -23.23
N GLU A 164 -15.70 -3.52 -23.19
CA GLU A 164 -14.85 -4.71 -23.31
C GLU A 164 -15.11 -5.70 -22.15
N PHE A 165 -15.43 -5.20 -20.96
CA PHE A 165 -15.71 -6.03 -19.78
C PHE A 165 -17.07 -6.74 -19.83
N GLU A 166 -17.94 -6.32 -20.74
CA GLU A 166 -19.25 -6.95 -20.98
C GLU A 166 -19.17 -8.07 -22.02
N ARG A 167 -18.03 -8.21 -22.72
CA ARG A 167 -17.86 -9.23 -23.75
C ARG A 167 -17.90 -10.64 -23.13
N PRO A 168 -18.61 -11.60 -23.74
CA PRO A 168 -18.64 -12.98 -23.25
C PRO A 168 -17.27 -13.69 -23.24
N ASP A 169 -16.35 -13.27 -24.10
CA ASP A 169 -15.00 -13.82 -24.22
C ASP A 169 -13.96 -13.11 -23.31
N PHE A 170 -14.31 -11.98 -22.68
CA PHE A 170 -13.41 -11.24 -21.78
C PHE A 170 -12.78 -12.13 -20.69
N PRO A 171 -13.55 -12.99 -19.97
CA PRO A 171 -12.96 -13.86 -18.95
C PRO A 171 -11.96 -14.86 -19.51
N LEU A 172 -12.04 -15.24 -20.80
CA LEU A 172 -11.08 -16.16 -21.43
C LEU A 172 -9.70 -15.49 -21.59
N PHE A 173 -9.66 -14.20 -21.92
CA PHE A 173 -8.40 -13.46 -22.02
C PHE A 173 -7.72 -13.28 -20.66
N PHE A 174 -8.48 -12.84 -19.65
CA PHE A 174 -7.92 -12.52 -18.34
C PHE A 174 -7.81 -13.72 -17.39
N SER A 175 -8.30 -14.88 -17.80
CA SER A 175 -7.91 -16.16 -17.21
C SER A 175 -6.66 -16.78 -17.86
N GLY A 176 -6.18 -16.20 -18.97
CA GLY A 176 -5.05 -16.71 -19.74
C GLY A 176 -5.39 -17.89 -20.66
N ALA A 177 -6.66 -18.28 -20.77
CA ALA A 177 -7.09 -19.35 -21.67
C ALA A 177 -7.00 -18.96 -23.15
N THR A 178 -7.16 -17.67 -23.45
CA THR A 178 -6.93 -17.10 -24.78
C THR A 178 -5.85 -16.00 -24.69
N PRO A 179 -4.83 -16.02 -25.55
CA PRO A 179 -3.82 -14.97 -25.53
C PRO A 179 -4.40 -13.64 -26.03
N LEU A 180 -3.98 -12.54 -25.40
CA LEU A 180 -4.23 -11.19 -25.95
C LEU A 180 -3.35 -10.96 -27.18
N ALA A 181 -3.93 -10.35 -28.22
CA ALA A 181 -3.19 -9.99 -29.43
C ALA A 181 -2.02 -9.05 -29.08
N GLY A 182 -0.81 -9.40 -29.51
CA GLY A 182 0.41 -8.60 -29.26
C GLY A 182 1.07 -8.79 -27.89
N ALA A 183 0.44 -9.52 -26.96
CA ALA A 183 1.04 -9.82 -25.66
C ALA A 183 2.29 -10.72 -25.79
N VAL A 184 3.29 -10.47 -24.95
CA VAL A 184 4.52 -11.28 -24.85
C VAL A 184 4.66 -11.72 -23.40
N PRO A 185 4.08 -12.87 -23.02
CA PRO A 185 3.98 -13.22 -21.62
C PRO A 185 5.31 -13.71 -21.04
N TYR A 186 5.63 -13.26 -19.82
CA TYR A 186 6.86 -13.60 -19.09
C TYR A 186 6.64 -13.67 -17.59
N ALA A 187 7.57 -14.33 -16.89
CA ALA A 187 7.66 -14.36 -15.44
C ALA A 187 9.03 -13.82 -15.02
N GLN A 188 9.09 -12.94 -14.01
CA GLN A 188 10.34 -12.31 -13.57
C GLN A 188 11.14 -13.23 -12.63
N CYS A 189 12.47 -13.19 -12.77
CA CYS A 189 13.43 -13.78 -11.85
C CYS A 189 13.79 -12.77 -10.76
N TYR A 190 13.72 -13.17 -9.50
CA TYR A 190 14.18 -12.37 -8.37
C TYR A 190 14.53 -13.29 -7.20
N GLY A 191 15.26 -12.76 -6.23
CA GLY A 191 15.58 -13.41 -4.96
C GLY A 191 14.99 -12.63 -3.79
N GLY A 192 15.38 -12.95 -2.56
CA GLY A 192 14.95 -12.13 -1.43
C GLY A 192 15.25 -12.73 -0.08
N HIS A 193 15.14 -11.89 0.95
CA HIS A 193 15.21 -12.32 2.34
C HIS A 193 13.79 -12.61 2.85
N GLN A 194 13.53 -13.86 3.26
CA GLN A 194 12.29 -14.23 3.92
C GLN A 194 12.55 -14.36 5.41
N PHE A 195 11.79 -13.61 6.23
CA PHE A 195 11.96 -13.57 7.69
C PHE A 195 13.40 -13.23 8.13
N GLY A 196 14.07 -12.34 7.38
CA GLY A 196 15.45 -11.93 7.64
C GLY A 196 16.53 -12.88 7.12
N MET A 197 16.17 -14.02 6.52
CA MET A 197 17.10 -15.02 6.00
C MET A 197 17.09 -15.03 4.47
N TRP A 198 18.25 -15.10 3.84
CA TRP A 198 18.35 -15.21 2.38
C TRP A 198 17.70 -16.50 1.88
N ALA A 199 16.70 -16.39 1.01
CA ALA A 199 15.91 -17.51 0.50
C ALA A 199 16.41 -18.03 -0.87
N GLY A 200 17.48 -17.46 -1.42
CA GLY A 200 17.97 -17.79 -2.76
C GLY A 200 17.02 -17.31 -3.86
N GLN A 201 16.95 -18.06 -4.96
CA GLN A 201 16.04 -17.75 -6.06
C GLN A 201 14.58 -17.95 -5.66
N LEU A 202 13.81 -16.89 -5.84
CA LEU A 202 12.35 -16.89 -5.82
C LEU A 202 11.87 -16.77 -7.27
N GLY A 203 11.33 -15.61 -7.66
CA GLY A 203 10.73 -15.39 -8.98
C GLY A 203 9.21 -15.47 -8.95
N ASP A 204 8.59 -15.09 -10.05
CA ASP A 204 7.13 -15.04 -10.20
C ASP A 204 6.55 -16.46 -10.28
N GLY A 205 6.46 -17.14 -9.13
CA GLY A 205 6.10 -18.56 -9.04
C GLY A 205 4.63 -18.89 -9.26
N ARG A 206 3.76 -17.87 -9.37
CA ARG A 206 2.34 -17.99 -9.70
C ARG A 206 1.80 -16.72 -10.38
N ALA A 207 2.69 -15.97 -11.01
CA ALA A 207 2.35 -14.74 -11.68
C ALA A 207 2.99 -14.74 -13.06
N ILE A 208 2.24 -14.26 -14.05
CA ILE A 208 2.70 -14.18 -15.44
C ILE A 208 2.30 -12.79 -15.94
N THR A 209 3.29 -11.97 -16.27
CA THR A 209 3.09 -10.66 -16.89
C THR A 209 2.75 -10.89 -18.34
N LEU A 210 1.63 -10.35 -18.82
CA LEU A 210 1.19 -10.43 -20.22
C LEU A 210 2.02 -9.50 -21.13
N GLY A 211 2.53 -8.42 -20.55
CA GLY A 211 3.35 -7.44 -21.22
C GLY A 211 3.20 -6.06 -20.61
N GLU A 212 3.75 -5.08 -21.32
CA GLU A 212 3.74 -3.68 -20.91
C GLU A 212 3.03 -2.85 -21.98
N ILE A 213 2.08 -2.01 -21.57
CA ILE A 213 1.35 -1.10 -22.46
C ILE A 213 1.69 0.35 -22.18
N LEU A 214 1.59 1.18 -23.21
CA LEU A 214 1.72 2.63 -23.12
C LEU A 214 0.36 3.30 -23.33
N ASN A 215 -0.01 4.20 -22.41
CA ASN A 215 -1.17 5.07 -22.59
C ASN A 215 -0.79 6.34 -23.40
N LEU A 216 -1.76 7.21 -23.71
CA LEU A 216 -1.54 8.44 -24.48
C LEU A 216 -0.62 9.43 -23.78
N LYS A 217 -0.48 9.34 -22.46
CA LYS A 217 0.46 10.14 -21.66
C LYS A 217 1.89 9.57 -21.70
N SER A 218 2.13 8.52 -22.48
CA SER A 218 3.39 7.76 -22.49
C SER A 218 3.77 7.17 -21.14
N GLU A 219 2.78 6.94 -20.27
CA GLU A 219 2.96 6.20 -19.03
C GLU A 219 2.90 4.70 -19.35
N ARG A 220 3.82 3.96 -18.73
CA ARG A 220 3.96 2.52 -18.90
C ARG A 220 3.20 1.78 -17.81
N TRP A 221 2.49 0.73 -18.20
CA TRP A 221 1.76 -0.15 -17.29
C TRP A 221 2.01 -1.63 -17.62
N GLU A 222 2.51 -2.38 -16.66
CA GLU A 222 2.65 -3.83 -16.73
C GLU A 222 1.32 -4.50 -16.33
N LEU A 223 0.84 -5.46 -17.12
CA LEU A 223 -0.36 -6.26 -16.83
C LEU A 223 0.05 -7.66 -16.40
N GLN A 224 -0.30 -8.08 -15.19
CA GLN A 224 0.19 -9.34 -14.63
C GLN A 224 -0.93 -10.20 -14.04
N LEU A 225 -1.11 -11.40 -14.60
CA LEU A 225 -2.08 -12.38 -14.13
C LEU A 225 -1.48 -13.20 -12.99
N LYS A 226 -2.09 -13.12 -11.80
CA LYS A 226 -1.71 -13.92 -10.63
C LYS A 226 -2.68 -15.09 -10.47
N GLY A 227 -2.14 -16.31 -10.38
CA GLY A 227 -2.89 -17.57 -10.39
C GLY A 227 -2.99 -18.22 -11.76
N ALA A 228 -2.28 -17.69 -12.76
CA ALA A 228 -2.36 -18.10 -14.17
C ALA A 228 -1.57 -19.37 -14.54
N GLY A 229 -1.05 -20.11 -13.57
CA GLY A 229 -0.35 -21.38 -13.79
C GLY A 229 1.10 -21.37 -13.34
N LYS A 230 1.80 -22.47 -13.65
CA LYS A 230 3.18 -22.69 -13.24
C LYS A 230 4.16 -21.91 -14.10
N THR A 231 5.29 -21.58 -13.49
CA THR A 231 6.44 -20.94 -14.11
C THR A 231 7.71 -21.68 -13.64
N PRO A 232 8.88 -21.40 -14.23
CA PRO A 232 10.16 -21.90 -13.70
C PRO A 232 10.42 -21.54 -12.23
N TYR A 233 9.70 -20.54 -11.72
CA TYR A 233 9.84 -20.01 -10.37
C TYR A 233 8.82 -20.59 -9.38
N SER A 234 7.93 -21.50 -9.80
CA SER A 234 6.90 -22.09 -8.93
C SER A 234 7.46 -22.96 -7.82
N ARG A 235 8.74 -23.36 -7.89
CA ARG A 235 9.38 -24.30 -6.94
C ARG A 235 8.54 -25.58 -6.84
N PHE A 236 7.94 -25.83 -5.68
CA PHE A 236 7.11 -27.01 -5.41
C PHE A 236 5.60 -26.70 -5.47
N ALA A 237 5.22 -25.45 -5.72
CA ALA A 237 3.83 -25.01 -5.73
C ALA A 237 3.13 -25.25 -7.08
N ASP A 238 1.82 -25.08 -7.08
CA ASP A 238 0.96 -25.34 -8.25
C ASP A 238 0.81 -24.16 -9.21
N GLY A 239 1.25 -22.95 -8.83
CA GLY A 239 1.11 -21.76 -9.68
C GLY A 239 -0.29 -21.15 -9.70
N LEU A 240 -1.22 -21.65 -8.87
CA LEU A 240 -2.62 -21.25 -8.87
C LEU A 240 -2.96 -20.30 -7.71
N ALA A 241 -4.12 -19.65 -7.79
CA ALA A 241 -4.69 -18.83 -6.73
C ALA A 241 -6.16 -19.17 -6.50
N VAL A 242 -6.64 -18.93 -5.28
CA VAL A 242 -8.04 -19.17 -4.88
C VAL A 242 -8.83 -17.86 -4.89
N LEU A 243 -10.16 -17.98 -5.03
CA LEU A 243 -11.09 -16.86 -5.08
C LEU A 243 -10.99 -15.99 -3.84
N ARG A 244 -10.93 -16.60 -2.65
CA ARG A 244 -10.80 -15.89 -1.37
C ARG A 244 -9.61 -14.94 -1.31
N SER A 245 -8.40 -15.42 -1.62
CA SER A 245 -7.20 -14.57 -1.62
C SER A 245 -7.24 -13.52 -2.72
N SER A 246 -7.82 -13.86 -3.87
CA SER A 246 -7.89 -12.97 -5.03
C SER A 246 -8.89 -11.82 -4.83
N ILE A 247 -10.02 -12.06 -4.16
CA ILE A 247 -10.97 -11.01 -3.74
C ILE A 247 -10.28 -10.04 -2.76
N ARG A 248 -9.55 -10.56 -1.77
CA ARG A 248 -8.83 -9.73 -0.80
C ARG A 248 -7.80 -8.84 -1.47
N GLU A 249 -6.99 -9.39 -2.37
CA GLU A 249 -5.98 -8.63 -3.11
C GLU A 249 -6.64 -7.58 -4.02
N PHE A 250 -7.64 -7.95 -4.80
CA PHE A 250 -8.37 -7.04 -5.69
C PHE A 250 -8.98 -5.85 -4.93
N LEU A 251 -9.79 -6.12 -3.89
CA LEU A 251 -10.44 -5.07 -3.12
C LEU A 251 -9.44 -4.22 -2.34
N CYS A 252 -8.39 -4.83 -1.76
CA CYS A 252 -7.40 -4.10 -0.98
C CYS A 252 -6.56 -3.18 -1.86
N SER A 253 -6.14 -3.63 -3.04
CA SER A 253 -5.43 -2.79 -4.02
C SER A 253 -6.21 -1.52 -4.34
N GLU A 254 -7.49 -1.65 -4.66
CA GLU A 254 -8.31 -0.49 -5.03
C GLU A 254 -8.65 0.38 -3.82
N ALA A 255 -8.98 -0.23 -2.67
CA ALA A 255 -9.20 0.50 -1.42
C ALA A 255 -8.00 1.36 -1.02
N MET A 256 -6.78 0.83 -1.14
CA MET A 256 -5.55 1.57 -0.82
C MET A 256 -5.35 2.75 -1.78
N HIS A 257 -5.63 2.56 -3.07
CA HIS A 257 -5.54 3.62 -4.06
C HIS A 257 -6.47 4.80 -3.74
N PHE A 258 -7.74 4.52 -3.46
CA PHE A 258 -8.73 5.56 -3.16
C PHE A 258 -8.55 6.20 -1.78
N LEU A 259 -7.77 5.58 -0.88
CA LEU A 259 -7.26 6.20 0.34
C LEU A 259 -6.02 7.09 0.09
N GLY A 260 -5.59 7.25 -1.16
CA GLY A 260 -4.39 8.01 -1.52
C GLY A 260 -3.08 7.31 -1.18
N ILE A 261 -3.09 6.00 -0.94
CA ILE A 261 -1.91 5.21 -0.59
C ILE A 261 -1.41 4.49 -1.86
N PRO A 262 -0.18 4.75 -2.33
CA PRO A 262 0.31 4.07 -3.52
C PRO A 262 0.39 2.56 -3.33
N THR A 263 0.02 1.86 -4.39
CA THR A 263 -0.23 0.43 -4.38
C THR A 263 -0.20 -0.11 -5.80
N THR A 264 0.12 -1.40 -5.95
CA THR A 264 -0.27 -2.14 -7.15
C THR A 264 -1.79 -2.08 -7.28
N ARG A 265 -2.26 -1.80 -8.48
CA ARG A 265 -3.68 -1.71 -8.84
C ARG A 265 -4.20 -3.06 -9.33
N ALA A 266 -5.52 -3.23 -9.38
CA ALA A 266 -6.13 -4.44 -9.88
C ALA A 266 -7.18 -4.11 -10.96
N LEU A 267 -6.94 -4.56 -12.19
CA LEU A 267 -7.83 -4.31 -13.33
C LEU A 267 -9.11 -5.13 -13.23
N CYS A 268 -8.98 -6.44 -13.06
CA CYS A 268 -10.11 -7.35 -13.01
C CYS A 268 -9.80 -8.61 -12.20
N LEU A 269 -10.87 -9.28 -11.77
CA LEU A 269 -10.85 -10.56 -11.09
C LEU A 269 -11.78 -11.52 -11.82
N VAL A 270 -11.26 -12.68 -12.22
CA VAL A 270 -12.02 -13.74 -12.89
C VAL A 270 -11.95 -15.05 -12.11
N THR A 271 -13.03 -15.82 -12.10
CA THR A 271 -13.02 -17.21 -11.61
C THR A 271 -12.42 -18.13 -12.68
N THR A 272 -11.85 -19.26 -12.26
CA THR A 272 -11.41 -20.30 -13.21
C THR A 272 -12.48 -21.36 -13.46
N GLY A 273 -13.49 -21.45 -12.60
CA GLY A 273 -14.47 -22.55 -12.57
C GLY A 273 -13.89 -23.93 -12.21
N LYS A 274 -12.61 -23.97 -11.84
CA LYS A 274 -11.93 -25.14 -11.27
C LYS A 274 -11.71 -24.94 -9.77
N PHE A 275 -11.57 -26.04 -9.04
CA PHE A 275 -11.17 -25.99 -7.64
C PHE A 275 -9.65 -26.13 -7.50
N VAL A 276 -9.14 -25.60 -6.40
CA VAL A 276 -7.73 -25.59 -6.05
C VAL A 276 -7.61 -26.02 -4.58
N THR A 277 -6.86 -27.09 -4.34
CA THR A 277 -6.61 -27.61 -3.00
C THR A 277 -5.74 -26.66 -2.18
N ARG A 278 -6.20 -26.21 -1.01
CA ARG A 278 -5.45 -25.38 -0.07
C ARG A 278 -5.63 -25.84 1.37
N ASP A 279 -4.54 -25.87 2.12
CA ASP A 279 -4.57 -25.94 3.58
C ASP A 279 -4.45 -24.52 4.14
N MET A 280 -5.60 -23.89 4.39
CA MET A 280 -5.65 -22.49 4.82
C MET A 280 -4.98 -22.28 6.18
N PHE A 281 -5.00 -23.25 7.10
CA PHE A 281 -4.47 -23.07 8.45
C PHE A 281 -3.12 -23.75 8.66
N TYR A 282 -2.57 -24.39 7.63
CA TYR A 282 -1.36 -25.22 7.71
C TYR A 282 -1.47 -26.27 8.83
N ASP A 283 -2.68 -26.80 9.05
CA ASP A 283 -3.00 -27.75 10.11
C ASP A 283 -3.07 -29.20 9.62
N GLY A 284 -2.73 -29.43 8.34
CA GLY A 284 -2.76 -30.72 7.69
C GLY A 284 -4.12 -31.09 7.09
N ASN A 285 -5.11 -30.17 7.09
CA ASN A 285 -6.45 -30.43 6.56
C ASN A 285 -6.74 -29.60 5.28
N PRO A 286 -6.18 -30.00 4.13
CA PRO A 286 -6.44 -29.32 2.87
C PRO A 286 -7.91 -29.42 2.46
N LYS A 287 -8.42 -28.35 1.84
CA LYS A 287 -9.78 -28.24 1.31
C LYS A 287 -9.74 -27.71 -0.11
N GLU A 288 -10.75 -28.10 -0.90
CA GLU A 288 -10.99 -27.50 -2.20
C GLU A 288 -11.57 -26.10 -2.02
N GLU A 289 -10.93 -25.10 -2.62
CA GLU A 289 -11.42 -23.73 -2.71
C GLU A 289 -11.59 -23.36 -4.20
N PRO A 290 -12.59 -22.55 -4.59
CA PRO A 290 -12.72 -22.10 -5.97
C PRO A 290 -11.46 -21.37 -6.45
N GLY A 291 -10.98 -21.68 -7.66
CA GLY A 291 -9.85 -21.03 -8.29
C GLY A 291 -10.22 -19.66 -8.87
N ALA A 292 -9.26 -18.74 -8.86
CA ALA A 292 -9.43 -17.42 -9.45
C ALA A 292 -8.10 -16.84 -9.93
N ILE A 293 -8.20 -15.84 -10.82
CA ILE A 293 -7.08 -15.10 -11.37
C ILE A 293 -7.36 -13.61 -11.24
N VAL A 294 -6.40 -12.87 -10.69
CA VAL A 294 -6.45 -11.41 -10.60
C VAL A 294 -5.44 -10.80 -11.57
N CYS A 295 -5.91 -9.83 -12.37
CA CYS A 295 -5.04 -9.03 -13.23
C CYS A 295 -4.54 -7.81 -12.46
N ARG A 296 -3.27 -7.88 -12.04
CA ARG A 296 -2.55 -6.80 -11.37
C ARG A 296 -2.02 -5.82 -12.39
N VAL A 297 -2.00 -4.55 -12.03
CA VAL A 297 -1.51 -3.46 -12.88
C VAL A 297 -0.59 -2.57 -12.06
N ALA A 298 0.61 -2.30 -12.57
CA ALA A 298 1.58 -1.40 -11.95
C ALA A 298 2.47 -0.77 -13.02
N GLN A 299 3.11 0.35 -12.70
CA GLN A 299 4.13 0.92 -13.58
C GLN A 299 5.39 0.02 -13.68
N SER A 300 5.66 -0.77 -12.63
CA SER A 300 6.62 -1.86 -12.66
C SER A 300 6.42 -2.86 -11.53
N PHE A 301 6.79 -4.12 -11.80
CA PHE A 301 6.92 -5.19 -10.81
C PHE A 301 8.37 -5.43 -10.32
N LEU A 302 9.31 -4.56 -10.71
CA LEU A 302 10.65 -4.55 -10.13
C LEU A 302 10.60 -4.44 -8.60
N ARG A 303 11.48 -5.20 -7.95
CA ARG A 303 11.62 -5.25 -6.49
C ARG A 303 13.09 -5.34 -6.10
N PHE A 304 13.42 -5.12 -4.83
CA PHE A 304 14.81 -5.28 -4.37
C PHE A 304 15.40 -6.65 -4.73
N GLY A 305 14.57 -7.68 -4.59
CA GLY A 305 14.89 -9.05 -4.99
C GLY A 305 15.36 -9.21 -6.42
N SER A 306 14.85 -8.40 -7.36
CA SER A 306 15.22 -8.45 -8.79
C SER A 306 16.70 -8.18 -8.98
N TYR A 307 17.30 -7.39 -8.10
CA TYR A 307 18.73 -7.09 -8.16
C TYR A 307 19.55 -7.96 -7.22
N GLN A 308 19.03 -8.24 -6.02
CA GLN A 308 19.72 -9.04 -5.02
C GLN A 308 20.08 -10.43 -5.55
N ILE A 309 19.24 -11.03 -6.39
CA ILE A 309 19.55 -12.34 -6.98
C ILE A 309 20.80 -12.29 -7.85
N HIS A 310 20.92 -11.28 -8.70
CA HIS A 310 22.05 -11.12 -9.61
C HIS A 310 23.32 -10.78 -8.84
N ALA A 311 23.25 -9.84 -7.89
CA ALA A 311 24.39 -9.54 -7.05
C ALA A 311 24.84 -10.72 -6.18
N SER A 312 23.91 -11.57 -5.71
CA SER A 312 24.26 -12.75 -4.93
C SER A 312 25.07 -13.79 -5.71
N ARG A 313 25.08 -13.71 -7.04
CA ARG A 313 25.81 -14.60 -7.95
C ARG A 313 27.21 -14.09 -8.29
N GLY A 314 27.61 -12.92 -7.77
CA GLY A 314 28.94 -12.36 -7.95
C GLY A 314 29.20 -11.84 -9.37
N GLN A 315 30.47 -11.82 -9.78
CA GLN A 315 30.97 -11.07 -10.95
C GLN A 315 30.24 -11.35 -12.26
N GLU A 316 29.74 -12.56 -12.45
CA GLU A 316 29.07 -12.98 -13.70
C GLU A 316 27.74 -12.24 -13.96
N ASP A 317 27.06 -11.78 -12.90
CA ASP A 317 25.73 -11.16 -12.98
C ASP A 317 25.76 -9.64 -12.64
N LEU A 318 26.92 -9.06 -12.34
CA LEU A 318 27.03 -7.65 -11.94
C LEU A 318 26.67 -6.67 -13.07
N ASP A 319 26.97 -7.03 -14.32
CA ASP A 319 26.52 -6.24 -15.47
C ASP A 319 25.00 -6.22 -15.59
N ILE A 320 24.30 -7.30 -15.17
CA ILE A 320 22.84 -7.36 -15.13
C ILE A 320 22.30 -6.42 -14.05
N VAL A 321 22.95 -6.34 -12.89
CA VAL A 321 22.57 -5.38 -11.83
C VAL A 321 22.65 -3.94 -12.34
N ARG A 322 23.73 -3.59 -13.05
CA ARG A 322 23.87 -2.25 -13.66
C ARG A 322 22.81 -2.00 -14.72
N THR A 323 22.59 -2.98 -15.60
CA THR A 323 21.57 -2.89 -16.67
C THR A 323 20.16 -2.71 -16.11
N LEU A 324 19.79 -3.44 -15.05
CA LEU A 324 18.52 -3.28 -14.35
C LEU A 324 18.38 -1.89 -13.72
N ALA A 325 19.46 -1.36 -13.12
CA ALA A 325 19.44 -0.04 -12.50
C ALA A 325 19.26 1.06 -13.57
N ASP A 326 20.00 0.97 -14.67
CA ASP A 326 19.88 1.88 -15.80
C ASP A 326 18.48 1.80 -16.44
N TYR A 327 17.92 0.59 -16.58
CA TYR A 327 16.54 0.38 -17.01
C TYR A 327 15.54 1.09 -16.08
N ALA A 328 15.66 0.90 -14.77
CA ALA A 328 14.77 1.52 -13.79
C ALA A 328 14.86 3.05 -13.84
N ILE A 329 16.06 3.61 -13.95
CA ILE A 329 16.26 5.06 -14.06
C ILE A 329 15.61 5.60 -15.33
N ARG A 330 15.90 5.01 -16.48
CA ARG A 330 15.41 5.46 -17.79
C ARG A 330 13.89 5.40 -17.92
N HIS A 331 13.24 4.38 -17.36
CA HIS A 331 11.80 4.17 -17.54
C HIS A 331 10.94 4.62 -16.37
N HIS A 332 11.48 4.71 -15.15
CA HIS A 332 10.70 5.03 -13.94
C HIS A 332 11.20 6.27 -13.19
N PHE A 333 12.44 6.72 -13.41
CA PHE A 333 13.04 7.87 -12.72
C PHE A 333 13.75 8.83 -13.68
N ARG A 334 13.13 9.17 -14.82
CA ARG A 334 13.73 10.04 -15.87
C ARG A 334 14.27 11.36 -15.37
N HIS A 335 13.67 11.93 -14.32
CA HIS A 335 14.13 13.17 -13.70
C HIS A 335 15.56 13.07 -13.12
N ILE A 336 16.04 11.86 -12.82
CA ILE A 336 17.40 11.60 -12.33
C ILE A 336 18.42 11.62 -13.49
N GLU A 337 18.00 11.24 -14.70
CA GLU A 337 18.91 11.10 -15.86
C GLU A 337 19.51 12.45 -16.30
N ASN A 338 18.80 13.55 -16.07
CA ASN A 338 19.17 14.90 -16.49
C ASN A 338 19.85 15.75 -15.40
N MET A 339 20.08 15.22 -14.19
CA MET A 339 20.71 15.99 -13.12
C MET A 339 22.22 16.15 -13.36
N ASN A 340 22.71 17.40 -13.39
CA ASN A 340 24.14 17.70 -13.47
C ASN A 340 24.85 17.47 -12.13
N LYS A 341 26.12 17.05 -12.18
CA LYS A 341 26.99 16.79 -11.00
C LYS A 341 27.16 17.97 -10.03
N SER A 342 26.83 19.21 -10.42
CA SER A 342 26.90 20.41 -9.57
C SER A 342 25.57 20.78 -8.92
N GLU A 343 24.44 20.44 -9.53
CA GLU A 343 23.09 20.64 -8.95
C GLU A 343 22.77 19.60 -7.88
N SER A 344 23.45 18.45 -7.91
CA SER A 344 23.34 17.38 -6.90
C SER A 344 23.80 17.80 -5.50
N LEU A 345 24.63 18.84 -5.39
CA LEU A 345 25.18 19.34 -4.14
C LEU A 345 24.47 20.60 -3.62
N SER A 346 23.63 21.25 -4.43
CA SER A 346 23.03 22.55 -4.12
C SER A 346 21.53 22.52 -3.85
N PHE A 347 20.96 21.39 -3.40
CA PHE A 347 19.59 21.37 -2.88
C PHE A 347 19.52 22.05 -1.49
N SER A 348 19.71 23.36 -1.52
CA SER A 348 19.47 24.31 -0.44
C SER A 348 17.99 24.67 -0.50
N THR A 349 17.24 24.21 0.50
CA THR A 349 16.04 24.84 1.08
C THR A 349 15.11 25.65 0.16
N GLY A 350 13.87 25.16 0.03
CA GLY A 350 12.70 25.97 -0.34
C GLY A 350 12.09 25.56 -1.67
N ASP A 351 10.79 25.27 -1.63
CA ASP A 351 9.84 25.14 -2.74
C ASP A 351 10.34 24.51 -4.05
N GLU A 352 9.94 23.26 -4.29
CA GLU A 352 9.03 22.92 -5.41
C GLU A 352 8.79 21.40 -5.48
N ASP A 353 7.68 21.09 -6.12
CA ASP A 353 6.87 19.89 -6.15
C ASP A 353 7.58 18.66 -6.76
N HIS A 354 8.11 17.74 -5.93
CA HIS A 354 8.50 16.40 -6.40
C HIS A 354 8.06 15.27 -5.47
N SER A 355 7.07 14.53 -5.98
CA SER A 355 6.36 13.41 -5.40
C SER A 355 7.23 12.16 -5.23
N VAL A 356 8.06 12.10 -4.17
CA VAL A 356 8.49 10.81 -3.64
C VAL A 356 7.50 10.40 -2.56
N VAL A 357 6.52 9.58 -2.95
CA VAL A 357 5.43 9.17 -2.06
C VAL A 357 5.95 8.18 -1.01
N ASP A 358 6.05 8.61 0.24
CA ASP A 358 6.43 7.71 1.35
C ASP A 358 5.25 6.82 1.73
N LEU A 359 5.43 5.52 1.47
CA LEU A 359 4.42 4.48 1.67
C LEU A 359 4.22 4.10 3.14
N THR A 360 5.18 4.38 4.02
CA THR A 360 5.13 3.87 5.39
C THR A 360 4.31 4.76 6.31
N SER A 361 4.49 6.08 6.23
CA SER A 361 3.76 7.07 7.04
C SER A 361 2.24 6.99 6.83
N ASN A 362 1.80 6.86 5.57
CA ASN A 362 0.39 6.72 5.21
C ASN A 362 -0.26 5.44 5.77
N LYS A 363 0.47 4.31 5.82
CA LYS A 363 -0.05 3.03 6.37
C LYS A 363 -0.33 3.12 7.87
N TYR A 364 0.60 3.69 8.64
CA TYR A 364 0.43 3.85 10.09
C TYR A 364 -0.64 4.89 10.43
N ALA A 365 -0.75 5.96 9.63
CA ALA A 365 -1.76 6.99 9.81
C ALA A 365 -3.19 6.51 9.52
N VAL A 366 -3.40 5.45 8.74
CA VAL A 366 -4.73 4.84 8.53
C VAL A 366 -4.94 3.62 9.45
N SER A 367 -4.00 3.33 10.36
CA SER A 367 -4.01 2.14 11.24
C SER A 367 -4.04 0.81 10.48
N ILE A 368 -3.38 0.76 9.33
CA ILE A 368 -3.18 -0.47 8.56
C ILE A 368 -1.99 -1.20 9.20
N VAL A 369 -2.24 -1.85 10.34
CA VAL A 369 -1.25 -2.65 11.06
C VAL A 369 -1.49 -4.13 10.76
N ILE A 370 -0.51 -4.72 10.05
CA ILE A 370 -0.10 -6.14 10.05
C ILE A 370 -1.22 -7.16 9.76
N VAL A 371 -1.62 -7.24 8.49
CA VAL A 371 -2.09 -8.50 7.85
C VAL A 371 -1.31 -8.76 6.55
N LEU A 372 -0.56 -7.76 6.07
CA LEU A 372 -0.18 -7.66 4.67
C LEU A 372 1.32 -7.87 4.42
N TRP A 373 2.13 -8.13 5.45
CA TRP A 373 3.58 -8.19 5.31
C TRP A 373 4.07 -9.39 4.47
N SER A 374 3.31 -10.48 4.39
CA SER A 374 3.62 -11.63 3.51
C SER A 374 2.98 -11.55 2.12
N LEU A 375 1.96 -10.71 1.92
CA LEU A 375 1.28 -10.54 0.63
C LEU A 375 1.83 -9.35 -0.19
N PHE A 376 2.55 -8.42 0.45
CA PHE A 376 2.91 -7.12 -0.11
C PHE A 376 4.42 -6.87 -0.23
N ASP A 377 5.14 -7.82 -0.83
CA ASP A 377 6.49 -7.56 -1.36
C ASP A 377 6.51 -6.39 -2.39
N ASN A 378 5.36 -6.08 -3.01
CA ASN A 378 5.26 -5.05 -4.06
C ASN A 378 4.96 -3.63 -3.53
N LEU A 379 4.45 -3.47 -2.30
CA LEU A 379 4.02 -2.16 -1.74
C LEU A 379 5.11 -1.47 -0.90
N LEU A 380 6.31 -2.04 -0.89
CA LEU A 380 7.53 -1.47 -0.32
C LEU A 380 8.57 -1.15 -1.42
N GLY A 381 8.36 -1.65 -2.64
CA GLY A 381 9.33 -1.62 -3.71
C GLY A 381 9.58 -0.23 -4.30
N TRP A 382 8.56 0.65 -4.35
CA TRP A 382 8.65 1.89 -5.13
C TRP A 382 9.13 3.14 -4.36
N ALA A 383 8.75 3.31 -3.09
CA ALA A 383 9.19 4.45 -2.28
C ALA A 383 10.57 4.26 -1.64
N CYS A 384 10.93 2.99 -1.36
CA CYS A 384 12.20 2.61 -0.77
C CYS A 384 13.16 1.96 -1.78
N PHE A 385 12.78 1.90 -3.07
CA PHE A 385 13.55 1.36 -4.20
C PHE A 385 15.06 1.60 -4.09
N PRO A 386 15.50 2.79 -3.63
CA PRO A 386 16.93 3.02 -3.55
C PRO A 386 17.53 2.79 -2.14
N TYR A 387 16.76 3.03 -1.06
CA TYR A 387 17.17 2.93 0.36
C TYR A 387 17.68 1.53 0.75
N MET A 388 16.99 0.48 0.29
CA MET A 388 17.26 -0.92 0.67
C MET A 388 18.19 -1.63 -0.32
N PHE A 389 18.37 -1.05 -1.50
CA PHE A 389 19.13 -1.64 -2.60
C PHE A 389 20.63 -1.68 -2.27
N SER A 390 21.25 -0.54 -1.96
CA SER A 390 22.70 -0.52 -1.70
C SER A 390 23.09 -1.08 -0.32
N THR A 391 22.27 -0.85 0.72
CA THR A 391 22.53 -1.36 2.07
C THR A 391 22.45 -2.88 2.14
N THR A 392 21.51 -3.51 1.44
CA THR A 392 21.42 -4.99 1.45
C THR A 392 22.55 -5.62 0.64
N LEU A 393 22.97 -4.99 -0.46
CA LEU A 393 24.07 -5.46 -1.31
C LEU A 393 25.43 -5.33 -0.61
N ALA A 394 25.69 -4.19 0.02
CA ALA A 394 26.93 -3.93 0.75
C ALA A 394 26.99 -4.69 2.09
N ALA A 395 25.90 -4.74 2.86
CA ALA A 395 25.86 -5.47 4.13
C ALA A 395 26.00 -7.00 3.94
N ALA A 396 25.57 -7.51 2.78
CA ALA A 396 25.75 -8.92 2.42
C ALA A 396 27.15 -9.23 1.81
N LYS A 397 28.05 -8.23 1.69
CA LYS A 397 29.36 -8.35 1.03
C LYS A 397 29.27 -8.93 -0.41
N LEU A 398 28.21 -8.60 -1.14
CA LEU A 398 27.95 -9.17 -2.47
C LEU A 398 28.57 -8.35 -3.62
N ILE A 399 29.12 -7.17 -3.32
CA ILE A 399 29.81 -6.28 -4.26
C ILE A 399 31.08 -5.72 -3.62
N ASP A 400 32.10 -5.38 -4.41
CA ASP A 400 33.33 -4.75 -3.92
C ASP A 400 33.14 -3.24 -3.66
N ASP A 401 34.09 -2.61 -2.95
CA ASP A 401 33.99 -1.19 -2.58
C ASP A 401 33.91 -0.26 -3.80
N LYS A 402 34.47 -0.63 -4.96
CA LYS A 402 34.50 0.21 -6.15
C LYS A 402 33.17 0.14 -6.90
N GLU A 403 32.54 -1.03 -6.95
CA GLU A 403 31.22 -1.23 -7.53
C GLU A 403 30.09 -0.78 -6.60
N ALA A 404 30.27 -0.98 -5.29
CA ALA A 404 29.48 -0.29 -4.28
C ALA A 404 29.57 1.21 -4.52
N ASN A 405 30.77 1.77 -4.70
CA ASN A 405 30.91 3.19 -5.00
C ASN A 405 30.32 3.58 -6.36
N TYR A 406 30.35 2.76 -7.42
CA TYR A 406 29.70 3.08 -8.70
C TYR A 406 28.16 3.11 -8.59
N VAL A 407 27.58 2.07 -7.98
CA VAL A 407 26.14 2.00 -7.71
C VAL A 407 25.76 3.11 -6.73
N MET A 408 26.55 3.32 -5.67
CA MET A 408 26.36 4.39 -4.69
C MET A 408 26.60 5.77 -5.27
N GLU A 409 27.45 5.98 -6.29
CA GLU A 409 27.69 7.28 -6.94
C GLU A 409 26.57 7.62 -7.93
N ARG A 410 26.03 6.63 -8.65
CA ARG A 410 24.80 6.78 -9.46
C ARG A 410 23.55 6.97 -8.58
N PHE A 411 23.54 6.35 -7.41
CA PHE A 411 22.52 6.50 -6.38
C PHE A 411 22.98 7.40 -5.20
N MET A 412 23.93 8.34 -5.39
CA MET A 412 24.54 9.12 -4.27
C MET A 412 23.52 9.99 -3.54
N HIS A 413 22.42 10.32 -4.21
CA HIS A 413 21.27 11.02 -3.65
C HIS A 413 20.54 10.22 -2.55
N ILE A 414 20.81 8.92 -2.43
CA ILE A 414 20.03 7.98 -1.61
C ILE A 414 20.71 7.67 -0.29
N LEU A 415 22.03 7.80 -0.18
CA LEU A 415 22.72 7.78 1.11
C LEU A 415 22.32 8.99 1.97
N THR A 416 22.12 10.16 1.35
CA THR A 416 21.49 11.31 2.00
C THR A 416 20.05 10.98 2.43
N TYR A 417 19.34 10.15 1.66
CA TYR A 417 17.99 9.67 1.97
C TYR A 417 17.96 8.60 3.07
N CYS A 418 18.97 7.74 3.24
CA CYS A 418 19.07 6.80 4.37
C CYS A 418 19.24 7.53 5.70
N CYS A 419 20.10 8.54 5.75
CA CYS A 419 20.24 9.39 6.93
C CYS A 419 18.98 10.25 7.19
N ARG A 420 18.19 10.53 6.15
CA ARG A 420 16.95 11.34 6.22
C ARG A 420 15.65 10.54 6.19
N TYR A 421 15.68 9.21 6.09
CA TYR A 421 14.46 8.41 5.99
C TYR A 421 13.66 8.55 7.28
N GLY A 422 14.33 8.38 8.42
CA GLY A 422 13.72 8.57 9.73
C GLY A 422 13.14 9.98 9.90
N THR A 423 13.82 11.02 9.39
CA THR A 423 13.32 12.39 9.47
C THR A 423 12.11 12.61 8.54
N LYS A 424 12.20 12.22 7.27
CA LYS A 424 11.10 12.38 6.30
C LYS A 424 9.86 11.57 6.70
N PHE A 425 10.05 10.33 7.17
CA PHE A 425 8.98 9.52 7.73
C PHE A 425 8.27 10.27 8.87
N MET A 426 9.06 10.81 9.81
CA MET A 426 8.51 11.56 10.94
C MET A 426 7.85 12.86 10.51
N ASP A 427 8.33 13.55 9.48
CA ASP A 427 7.74 14.78 8.96
C ASP A 427 6.37 14.50 8.33
N GLU A 428 6.28 13.48 7.47
CA GLU A 428 5.03 13.05 6.85
C GLU A 428 4.02 12.54 7.88
N TYR A 429 4.47 11.69 8.81
CA TYR A 429 3.63 11.21 9.91
C TYR A 429 3.06 12.37 10.73
N GLN A 430 3.90 13.35 11.08
CA GLN A 430 3.48 14.54 11.82
C GLN A 430 2.45 15.35 11.02
N ALA A 431 2.69 15.57 9.72
CA ALA A 431 1.78 16.29 8.84
C ALA A 431 0.41 15.61 8.74
N ILE A 432 0.38 14.30 8.53
CA ILE A 432 -0.87 13.54 8.41
C ILE A 432 -1.63 13.54 9.74
N MET A 433 -0.95 13.23 10.86
CA MET A 433 -1.61 13.23 12.18
C MET A 433 -2.16 14.61 12.54
N THR A 434 -1.44 15.68 12.23
CA THR A 434 -1.91 17.06 12.44
C THR A 434 -3.22 17.31 11.69
N LYS A 435 -3.28 16.95 10.40
CA LYS A 435 -4.50 17.05 9.58
C LYS A 435 -5.63 16.18 10.15
N LYS A 436 -5.33 14.95 10.59
CA LYS A 436 -6.33 14.04 11.19
C LYS A 436 -7.00 14.60 12.43
N LEU A 437 -6.26 15.35 13.25
CA LEU A 437 -6.79 16.03 14.43
C LEU A 437 -7.38 17.42 14.11
N GLY A 438 -7.28 17.92 12.88
CA GLY A 438 -7.73 19.26 12.53
C GLY A 438 -6.97 20.36 13.27
N LEU A 439 -5.69 20.13 13.59
CA LEU A 439 -4.83 21.10 14.28
C LEU A 439 -4.01 21.91 13.27
N PRO A 440 -3.61 23.15 13.60
CA PRO A 440 -2.74 23.97 12.74
C PRO A 440 -1.27 23.51 12.78
N LYS A 441 -0.85 22.85 13.88
CA LYS A 441 0.53 22.38 14.09
C LYS A 441 0.55 21.06 14.84
N TYR A 442 1.60 20.28 14.61
CA TYR A 442 1.85 19.04 15.33
C TYR A 442 2.05 19.27 16.84
N ASN A 443 1.19 18.66 17.64
CA ASN A 443 1.32 18.61 19.11
C ASN A 443 1.58 17.17 19.58
N LYS A 444 2.86 16.88 19.87
CA LYS A 444 3.31 15.54 20.30
C LYS A 444 2.58 15.04 21.55
N GLN A 445 2.32 15.92 22.51
CA GLN A 445 1.74 15.55 23.81
C GLN A 445 0.29 15.11 23.64
N ILE A 446 -0.52 15.89 22.92
CA ILE A 446 -1.92 15.57 22.61
C ILE A 446 -2.00 14.25 21.86
N ILE A 447 -1.17 14.06 20.82
CA ILE A 447 -1.20 12.85 19.98
C ILE A 447 -0.73 11.62 20.76
N SER A 448 0.33 11.72 21.55
CA SER A 448 0.82 10.59 22.34
C SER A 448 -0.18 10.16 23.42
N LYS A 449 -0.84 11.12 24.08
CA LYS A 449 -1.90 10.82 25.07
C LYS A 449 -3.14 10.23 24.41
N LEU A 450 -3.51 10.72 23.21
CA LEU A 450 -4.60 10.16 22.41
C LEU A 450 -4.34 8.68 22.09
N LEU A 451 -3.19 8.38 21.46
CA LEU A 451 -2.86 7.03 21.02
C LEU A 451 -2.75 6.06 22.20
N ASN A 452 -2.24 6.52 23.35
CA ASN A 452 -2.23 5.73 24.58
C ASN A 452 -3.66 5.40 25.05
N ASN A 453 -4.54 6.40 25.15
CA ASN A 453 -5.93 6.16 25.55
C ASN A 453 -6.65 5.21 24.58
N MET A 454 -6.47 5.39 23.26
CA MET A 454 -7.04 4.50 22.25
C MET A 454 -6.53 3.06 22.40
N ALA A 455 -5.25 2.87 22.68
CA ALA A 455 -4.66 1.54 22.87
C ALA A 455 -5.17 0.85 24.14
N VAL A 456 -5.25 1.58 25.27
CA VAL A 456 -5.75 1.05 26.55
C VAL A 456 -7.21 0.65 26.45
N ASP A 457 -8.05 1.51 25.87
CA ASP A 457 -9.49 1.32 25.79
C ASP A 457 -9.94 0.57 24.51
N LYS A 458 -8.98 0.14 23.68
CA LYS A 458 -9.19 -0.61 22.41
C LYS A 458 -10.19 0.09 21.47
N VAL A 459 -10.08 1.41 21.36
CA VAL A 459 -10.97 2.24 20.55
C VAL A 459 -10.71 2.02 19.07
N ASP A 460 -11.77 1.91 18.27
CA ASP A 460 -11.65 1.79 16.81
C ASP A 460 -11.02 3.05 16.22
N TYR A 461 -9.89 2.87 15.54
CA TYR A 461 -9.08 3.98 15.05
C TYR A 461 -9.84 4.84 14.03
N THR A 462 -10.42 4.21 13.01
CA THR A 462 -11.07 4.92 11.90
C THR A 462 -12.28 5.70 12.40
N ASN A 463 -13.16 5.03 13.14
CA ASN A 463 -14.38 5.63 13.62
C ASN A 463 -14.10 6.73 14.65
N PHE A 464 -13.04 6.61 15.45
CA PHE A 464 -12.66 7.67 16.39
C PHE A 464 -12.28 8.96 15.67
N PHE A 465 -11.36 8.91 14.71
CA PHE A 465 -10.95 10.11 13.96
C PHE A 465 -12.12 10.71 13.16
N ARG A 466 -13.03 9.89 12.65
CA ARG A 466 -14.24 10.38 12.00
C ARG A 466 -15.19 11.05 13.00
N ALA A 467 -15.40 10.46 14.17
CA ALA A 467 -16.27 11.02 15.22
C ALA A 467 -15.68 12.29 15.84
N LEU A 468 -14.36 12.39 15.97
CA LEU A 468 -13.63 13.53 16.53
C LEU A 468 -13.95 14.84 15.81
N SER A 469 -14.25 14.78 14.51
CA SER A 469 -14.67 15.94 13.72
C SER A 469 -15.96 16.64 14.23
N ASN A 470 -16.73 15.98 15.10
CA ASN A 470 -17.96 16.53 15.70
C ASN A 470 -17.73 17.17 17.07
N VAL A 471 -16.53 17.10 17.64
CA VAL A 471 -16.20 17.83 18.88
C VAL A 471 -16.15 19.31 18.58
N LYS A 472 -16.83 20.13 19.38
CA LYS A 472 -16.88 21.59 19.24
C LYS A 472 -15.76 22.26 20.02
N ALA A 473 -15.21 23.34 19.49
CA ALA A 473 -14.19 24.16 20.18
C ALA A 473 -14.86 25.16 21.13
N ASP A 474 -15.66 24.67 22.08
CA ASP A 474 -16.43 25.49 23.00
C ASP A 474 -16.13 25.11 24.46
N PRO A 475 -15.47 25.99 25.24
CA PRO A 475 -15.11 25.72 26.63
C PRO A 475 -16.31 25.80 27.59
N SER A 476 -17.48 26.26 27.13
CA SER A 476 -18.69 26.35 27.95
C SER A 476 -19.48 25.04 28.05
N ILE A 477 -19.13 24.04 27.22
CA ILE A 477 -19.78 22.73 27.23
C ILE A 477 -19.51 22.04 28.58
N PRO A 478 -20.57 21.60 29.30
CA PRO A 478 -20.43 20.86 30.55
C PRO A 478 -19.60 19.58 30.41
N GLU A 479 -18.83 19.21 31.44
CA GLU A 479 -17.93 18.05 31.37
C GLU A 479 -18.63 16.72 31.05
N ASP A 480 -19.88 16.57 31.47
CA ASP A 480 -20.71 15.40 31.22
C ASP A 480 -21.22 15.32 29.76
N GLU A 481 -21.20 16.44 29.03
CA GLU A 481 -21.58 16.52 27.62
C GLU A 481 -20.37 16.44 26.66
N LEU A 482 -19.14 16.67 27.12
CA LEU A 482 -17.93 16.70 26.28
C LEU A 482 -17.69 15.41 25.47
N LEU A 483 -18.09 14.25 26.01
CA LEU A 483 -17.90 12.95 25.34
C LEU A 483 -19.08 12.54 24.46
N VAL A 484 -20.18 13.31 24.41
CA VAL A 484 -21.37 12.97 23.60
C VAL A 484 -21.03 12.73 22.13
N PRO A 485 -20.20 13.55 21.46
CA PRO A 485 -19.80 13.32 20.07
C PRO A 485 -19.01 12.01 19.85
N LEU A 486 -18.34 11.50 20.89
CA LEU A 486 -17.49 10.31 20.86
C LEU A 486 -18.17 9.06 21.44
N LYS A 487 -19.44 9.17 21.87
CA LYS A 487 -20.16 8.10 22.57
C LYS A 487 -20.22 6.78 21.77
N ALA A 488 -20.32 6.86 20.45
CA ALA A 488 -20.40 5.68 19.59
C ALA A 488 -19.10 4.85 19.52
N VAL A 489 -17.96 5.47 19.87
CA VAL A 489 -16.63 4.82 19.83
C VAL A 489 -16.05 4.57 21.22
N LEU A 490 -16.55 5.27 22.24
CA LEU A 490 -16.19 5.10 23.65
C LEU A 490 -17.27 4.28 24.40
N LEU A 491 -17.50 3.06 23.93
CA LEU A 491 -18.49 2.15 24.52
C LEU A 491 -17.95 1.55 25.83
N ASP A 492 -18.80 1.48 26.86
CA ASP A 492 -18.55 0.75 28.11
C ASP A 492 -17.28 1.13 28.90
N ILE A 493 -16.84 2.39 28.81
CA ILE A 493 -15.70 2.90 29.59
C ILE A 493 -16.06 3.18 31.06
N GLY A 494 -15.22 2.70 31.99
CA GLY A 494 -15.36 2.95 33.43
C GLY A 494 -15.12 4.41 33.83
N LYS A 495 -15.47 4.79 35.07
CA LYS A 495 -15.40 6.18 35.56
C LYS A 495 -14.01 6.80 35.40
N GLU A 496 -12.96 6.10 35.85
CA GLU A 496 -11.57 6.58 35.74
C GLU A 496 -11.14 6.80 34.28
N ARG A 497 -11.59 5.92 33.37
CA ARG A 497 -11.30 6.06 31.94
C ARG A 497 -12.06 7.24 31.33
N LYS A 498 -13.31 7.48 31.74
CA LYS A 498 -14.06 8.69 31.35
C LYS A 498 -13.33 9.97 31.73
N GLU A 499 -12.80 10.05 32.95
CA GLU A 499 -12.02 11.19 33.42
C GLU A 499 -10.76 11.40 32.56
N ALA A 500 -10.07 10.32 32.17
CA ALA A 500 -8.91 10.39 31.28
C ALA A 500 -9.26 10.92 29.87
N TRP A 501 -10.42 10.55 29.33
CA TRP A 501 -10.93 11.06 28.05
C TRP A 501 -11.40 12.50 28.14
N ILE A 502 -12.13 12.89 29.19
CA ILE A 502 -12.54 14.27 29.45
C ILE A 502 -11.30 15.17 29.54
N SER A 503 -10.31 14.77 30.33
CA SER A 503 -9.03 15.48 30.44
C SER A 503 -8.34 15.67 29.09
N TRP A 504 -8.38 14.67 28.22
CA TRP A 504 -7.80 14.77 26.87
C TRP A 504 -8.61 15.71 25.96
N VAL A 505 -9.95 15.58 25.95
CA VAL A 505 -10.84 16.44 25.15
C VAL A 505 -10.71 17.91 25.57
N LEU A 506 -10.62 18.20 26.87
CA LEU A 506 -10.38 19.56 27.36
C LEU A 506 -9.05 20.13 26.83
N SER A 507 -7.97 19.35 26.87
CA SER A 507 -6.68 19.78 26.31
C SER A 507 -6.76 19.99 24.79
N TYR A 508 -7.51 19.15 24.10
CA TYR A 508 -7.74 19.27 22.66
C TYR A 508 -8.56 20.53 22.31
N ILE A 509 -9.64 20.84 23.05
CA ILE A 509 -10.44 22.05 22.85
C ILE A 509 -9.59 23.32 23.06
N GLN A 510 -8.71 23.35 24.06
CA GLN A 510 -7.81 24.48 24.27
C GLN A 510 -6.86 24.69 23.08
N GLU A 511 -6.35 23.61 22.48
CA GLU A 511 -5.55 23.68 21.26
C GLU A 511 -6.38 24.11 20.04
N LEU A 512 -7.66 23.75 19.97
CA LEU A 512 -8.55 24.21 18.91
C LEU A 512 -8.85 25.70 19.01
N LEU A 513 -9.07 26.22 20.23
CA LEU A 513 -9.34 27.64 20.46
C LEU A 513 -8.16 28.52 20.04
N SER A 514 -6.92 28.05 20.20
CA SER A 514 -5.73 28.79 19.76
C SER A 514 -5.54 28.80 18.25
N SER A 515 -6.24 27.93 17.51
CA SER A 515 -6.10 27.81 16.05
C SER A 515 -6.88 28.87 15.26
N GLY A 516 -7.97 29.39 15.81
CA GLY A 516 -8.86 30.34 15.12
C GLY A 516 -9.71 29.76 13.98
N ILE A 517 -9.68 28.44 13.75
CA ILE A 517 -10.44 27.76 12.71
C ILE A 517 -11.87 27.47 13.20
N SER A 518 -12.88 27.77 12.39
CA SER A 518 -14.29 27.46 12.72
C SER A 518 -14.54 25.96 12.83
N ASP A 519 -15.56 25.56 13.59
CA ASP A 519 -15.92 24.15 13.76
C ASP A 519 -16.36 23.50 12.43
N GLU A 520 -17.09 24.25 11.59
CA GLU A 520 -17.56 23.81 10.27
C GLU A 520 -16.40 23.57 9.31
N GLU A 521 -15.47 24.51 9.22
CA GLU A 521 -14.28 24.40 8.37
C GLU A 521 -13.37 23.26 8.85
N ARG A 522 -13.11 23.18 10.17
CA ARG A 522 -12.32 22.09 10.75
C ARG A 522 -12.94 20.74 10.44
N LYS A 523 -14.25 20.59 10.60
CA LYS A 523 -14.97 19.34 10.31
C LYS A 523 -14.84 18.95 8.83
N ALA A 524 -14.97 19.90 7.90
CA ALA A 524 -14.78 19.64 6.48
C ALA A 524 -13.35 19.16 6.17
N LEU A 525 -12.34 19.85 6.71
CA LEU A 525 -10.92 19.47 6.56
C LEU A 525 -10.65 18.07 7.14
N MET A 526 -11.10 17.81 8.36
CA MET A 526 -10.93 16.50 9.01
C MET A 526 -11.62 15.39 8.21
N ASN A 527 -12.84 15.62 7.71
CA ASN A 527 -13.58 14.60 6.94
C ASN A 527 -12.92 14.29 5.58
N SER A 528 -12.16 15.23 5.00
CA SER A 528 -11.38 14.99 3.77
C SER A 528 -10.16 14.08 3.98
N VAL A 529 -9.67 13.94 5.23
CA VAL A 529 -8.48 13.12 5.57
C VAL A 529 -8.79 11.92 6.47
N ASN A 530 -9.96 11.90 7.11
CA ASN A 530 -10.44 10.84 7.97
C ASN A 530 -11.52 10.05 7.23
N PRO A 531 -11.20 8.86 6.67
CA PRO A 531 -12.17 8.10 5.91
C PRO A 531 -13.32 7.64 6.80
N LYS A 532 -14.53 7.61 6.24
CA LYS A 532 -15.69 6.99 6.88
C LYS A 532 -15.66 5.47 6.70
N TYR A 533 -15.19 5.01 5.54
CA TYR A 533 -15.15 3.60 5.17
C TYR A 533 -13.71 3.13 4.99
N VAL A 534 -13.39 2.00 5.59
CA VAL A 534 -12.14 1.28 5.37
C VAL A 534 -12.47 -0.18 5.07
N LEU A 535 -11.65 -0.83 4.25
CA LEU A 535 -11.86 -2.22 3.88
C LEU A 535 -11.52 -3.15 5.06
N ARG A 536 -12.50 -3.40 5.92
CA ARG A 536 -12.35 -4.26 7.10
C ARG A 536 -12.38 -5.74 6.71
N ASN A 537 -11.60 -6.57 7.41
CA ASN A 537 -11.52 -8.01 7.11
C ASN A 537 -12.88 -8.73 7.10
N TYR A 538 -13.80 -8.36 8.00
CA TYR A 538 -15.14 -8.98 8.03
C TYR A 538 -15.98 -8.64 6.80
N LEU A 539 -15.79 -7.43 6.23
CA LEU A 539 -16.46 -7.03 5.00
C LEU A 539 -15.94 -7.86 3.82
N CYS A 540 -14.61 -7.99 3.72
CA CYS A 540 -14.01 -8.90 2.75
C CYS A 540 -14.54 -10.32 2.91
N GLN A 541 -14.62 -10.82 4.15
CA GLN A 541 -15.11 -12.17 4.38
C GLN A 541 -16.58 -12.34 3.96
N SER A 542 -17.46 -11.39 4.27
CA SER A 542 -18.85 -11.44 3.80
C SER A 542 -18.94 -11.44 2.27
N ALA A 543 -18.08 -10.70 1.58
CA ALA A 543 -18.02 -10.72 0.13
C ALA A 543 -17.45 -12.04 -0.43
N ILE A 544 -16.47 -12.65 0.26
CA ILE A 544 -15.94 -13.97 -0.07
C ILE A 544 -17.02 -15.04 0.09
N ASP A 545 -17.70 -15.08 1.24
CA ASP A 545 -18.74 -16.06 1.54
C ASP A 545 -19.87 -16.01 0.50
N ALA A 546 -20.25 -14.81 0.05
CA ALA A 546 -21.23 -14.63 -1.03
C ALA A 546 -20.67 -15.09 -2.40
N ALA A 547 -19.43 -14.74 -2.72
CA ALA A 547 -18.81 -15.09 -4.00
C ALA A 547 -18.55 -16.60 -4.16
N GLU A 548 -18.26 -17.32 -3.07
CA GLU A 548 -18.15 -18.78 -3.07
C GLU A 548 -19.49 -19.47 -3.39
N LEU A 549 -20.61 -18.79 -3.15
CA LEU A 549 -21.96 -19.23 -3.55
C LEU A 549 -22.36 -18.71 -4.95
N GLY A 550 -21.45 -18.05 -5.66
CA GLY A 550 -21.68 -17.48 -6.99
C GLY A 550 -22.31 -16.08 -7.01
N ASP A 551 -22.52 -15.43 -5.85
CA ASP A 551 -23.00 -14.05 -5.78
C ASP A 551 -21.83 -13.06 -5.66
N PHE A 552 -21.48 -12.41 -6.76
CA PHE A 552 -20.43 -11.40 -6.82
C PHE A 552 -20.91 -9.98 -6.46
N GLY A 553 -22.18 -9.80 -6.12
CA GLY A 553 -22.80 -8.50 -5.86
C GLY A 553 -22.15 -7.74 -4.69
N GLU A 554 -21.80 -8.44 -3.61
CA GLU A 554 -21.16 -7.80 -2.45
C GLU A 554 -19.71 -7.37 -2.76
N VAL A 555 -18.97 -8.13 -3.57
CA VAL A 555 -17.63 -7.72 -4.05
C VAL A 555 -17.72 -6.41 -4.83
N ARG A 556 -18.64 -6.32 -5.79
CA ARG A 556 -18.85 -5.11 -6.61
C ARG A 556 -19.32 -3.92 -5.78
N ARG A 557 -20.19 -4.16 -4.79
CA ARG A 557 -20.67 -3.12 -3.87
C ARG A 557 -19.54 -2.58 -2.98
N LEU A 558 -18.68 -3.45 -2.45
CA LEU A 558 -17.51 -3.03 -1.68
C LEU A 558 -16.51 -2.26 -2.54
N LEU A 559 -16.28 -2.68 -3.78
CA LEU A 559 -15.44 -1.92 -4.71
C LEU A 559 -15.99 -0.50 -4.87
N LYS A 560 -17.28 -0.34 -5.22
CA LYS A 560 -17.90 0.98 -5.42
C LYS A 560 -17.88 1.84 -4.16
N LEU A 561 -18.11 1.23 -3.00
CA LEU A 561 -18.03 1.91 -1.71
C LEU A 561 -16.63 2.50 -1.49
N MET A 562 -15.59 1.72 -1.79
CA MET A 562 -14.20 2.08 -1.57
C MET A 562 -13.67 3.12 -2.56
N GLU A 563 -14.38 3.44 -3.65
CA GLU A 563 -14.01 4.54 -4.56
C GLU A 563 -14.12 5.93 -3.91
N ARG A 564 -15.00 6.06 -2.90
CA ARG A 564 -15.26 7.34 -2.20
C ARG A 564 -15.25 7.14 -0.68
N PRO A 565 -14.11 6.72 -0.09
CA PRO A 565 -14.08 6.25 1.30
C PRO A 565 -14.25 7.37 2.33
N TYR A 566 -14.04 8.64 1.93
CA TYR A 566 -14.18 9.83 2.77
C TYR A 566 -15.60 10.41 2.80
N ASP A 567 -16.41 10.08 1.80
CA ASP A 567 -17.73 10.67 1.61
C ASP A 567 -18.80 10.00 2.47
N GLU A 568 -19.82 10.78 2.82
CA GLU A 568 -21.07 10.23 3.37
C GLU A 568 -21.86 9.57 2.22
N GLN A 569 -22.08 8.25 2.31
CA GLN A 569 -22.82 7.50 1.28
C GLN A 569 -24.15 6.99 1.86
N PRO A 570 -25.31 7.57 1.46
CA PRO A 570 -26.62 7.18 1.99
C PRO A 570 -26.93 5.70 1.80
N GLY A 571 -27.38 5.02 2.86
CA GLY A 571 -27.71 3.59 2.84
C GLY A 571 -26.51 2.65 3.02
N MET A 572 -25.29 3.20 3.06
CA MET A 572 -24.05 2.43 3.26
C MET A 572 -23.53 2.49 4.70
N GLU A 573 -24.30 3.00 5.65
CA GLU A 573 -23.87 3.22 7.05
C GLU A 573 -23.46 1.91 7.74
N LYS A 574 -24.02 0.77 7.32
CA LYS A 574 -23.65 -0.55 7.85
C LYS A 574 -22.17 -0.90 7.65
N TYR A 575 -21.53 -0.36 6.59
CA TYR A 575 -20.12 -0.64 6.27
C TYR A 575 -19.12 0.12 7.15
N ALA A 576 -19.58 1.14 7.87
CA ALA A 576 -18.76 1.87 8.85
C ALA A 576 -18.81 1.23 10.26
N ARG A 577 -19.63 0.19 10.46
CA ARG A 577 -19.81 -0.44 11.77
C ARG A 577 -18.57 -1.24 12.20
N LEU A 578 -18.44 -1.37 13.52
CA LEU A 578 -17.46 -2.26 14.12
C LEU A 578 -17.69 -3.72 13.69
N PRO A 579 -16.65 -4.56 13.72
CA PRO A 579 -16.80 -5.98 13.43
C PRO A 579 -17.90 -6.62 14.30
N PRO A 580 -18.82 -7.41 13.71
CA PRO A 580 -19.84 -8.13 14.45
C PRO A 580 -19.22 -9.30 15.26
N ALA A 581 -19.96 -9.83 16.23
CA ALA A 581 -19.47 -10.88 17.14
C ALA A 581 -18.90 -12.12 16.42
N TRP A 582 -19.51 -12.55 15.31
CA TRP A 582 -19.05 -13.70 14.53
C TRP A 582 -17.68 -13.49 13.86
N ALA A 583 -17.28 -12.23 13.63
CA ALA A 583 -16.05 -11.90 12.93
C ALA A 583 -14.81 -12.13 13.78
N TYR A 584 -14.96 -12.23 15.10
CA TYR A 584 -13.88 -12.55 16.05
C TYR A 584 -13.55 -14.06 16.03
N ARG A 585 -13.07 -14.55 14.87
CA ARG A 585 -12.62 -15.92 14.64
C ARG A 585 -11.32 -15.95 13.80
N PRO A 586 -10.54 -17.05 13.83
CA PRO A 586 -9.34 -17.20 13.00
C PRO A 586 -9.67 -17.09 11.51
N GLY A 587 -8.83 -16.39 10.75
CA GLY A 587 -9.02 -16.13 9.31
C GLY A 587 -9.94 -14.95 8.97
N VAL A 588 -10.54 -14.29 9.99
CA VAL A 588 -11.34 -13.07 9.80
C VAL A 588 -10.71 -11.91 10.57
N CYS A 589 -10.98 -11.77 11.87
CA CYS A 589 -10.33 -10.75 12.72
C CYS A 589 -9.15 -11.29 13.53
N MET A 590 -9.03 -12.61 13.72
CA MET A 590 -7.85 -13.22 14.34
C MET A 590 -6.90 -13.72 13.26
N LEU A 591 -5.64 -13.28 13.35
CA LEU A 591 -4.59 -13.54 12.36
C LEU A 591 -4.30 -15.04 12.22
N SER A 592 -4.27 -15.51 10.97
CA SER A 592 -3.59 -16.74 10.56
C SER A 592 -2.48 -16.35 9.58
N CYS A 593 -1.35 -17.05 9.60
CA CYS A 593 -0.14 -16.74 8.80
C CYS A 593 -0.34 -16.79 7.26
N SER A 594 -1.55 -17.13 6.81
CA SER A 594 -1.97 -17.40 5.42
C SER A 594 -3.04 -16.43 4.87
N SER A 595 -3.51 -15.47 5.67
CA SER A 595 -4.71 -14.65 5.37
C SER A 595 -4.46 -13.43 4.52
#